data_AF-A0A7J3HDI7-F1
#
_entry.id   AF-A0A7J3HDI7-F1
#
_cell.length_a   1.000
_cell.length_b   1.000
_cell.length_c   1.000
_cell.angle_alpha   90.00
_cell.angle_beta   90.00
_cell.angle_gamma   90.00
#
_symmetry.space_group_name_H-M   'P 1'
#
loop_
_entity.id
_entity.type
_entity.pdbx_description
1 polymer ?
#
loop_
_entity_poly.entity_id
_entity_poly.type
_entity_poly.pdbx_seq_one_letter_code
_entity_poly.pdbx_strand_id
1 'polypeptide(L)'
;IVSISKKIGTYETSVMVGEPCSIAPSRVRTKVTVEELRSEFMKLPEDLVIKTLKTLRVLEVRTSSLDDVVPDKTVVIEYIPEDAVVIDLRDLDAYLEWHYPGALHYENINLEGLRDKTLVLYCDRGNRSYIEALRLREKGFKAYSFIGGAESLKRRLT
;
A
#
# COMPACT_ATOMS: atom_id res chain seq x y z
N ILE A 1 -25.35 -3.95 -7.31
CA ILE A 1 -24.29 -4.12 -6.28
C ILE A 1 -24.64 -3.34 -5.01
N VAL A 2 -24.81 -2.02 -5.03
CA VAL A 2 -25.21 -1.23 -3.84
C VAL A 2 -26.54 -1.67 -3.19
N SER A 3 -27.55 -1.99 -4.00
CA SER A 3 -28.83 -2.51 -3.49
C SER A 3 -28.68 -3.87 -2.79
N ILE A 4 -27.76 -4.69 -3.27
CA ILE A 4 -27.47 -6.02 -2.70
C ILE A 4 -26.71 -5.85 -1.39
N SER A 5 -25.68 -4.98 -1.33
CA SER A 5 -24.92 -4.71 -0.10
C SER A 5 -25.80 -4.15 1.03
N LYS A 6 -26.79 -3.31 0.70
CA LYS A 6 -27.79 -2.85 1.68
C LYS A 6 -28.63 -4.01 2.21
N LYS A 7 -29.07 -4.91 1.32
CA LYS A 7 -29.89 -6.08 1.67
C LYS A 7 -29.16 -7.08 2.56
N ILE A 8 -27.85 -7.27 2.37
CA ILE A 8 -27.02 -8.18 3.18
C ILE A 8 -26.39 -7.51 4.40
N GLY A 9 -26.72 -6.23 4.68
CA GLY A 9 -26.26 -5.50 5.86
C GLY A 9 -24.80 -5.04 5.83
N THR A 10 -24.06 -5.26 4.75
CA THR A 10 -22.64 -4.87 4.66
C THR A 10 -22.43 -3.43 4.21
N TYR A 11 -23.48 -2.74 3.79
CA TYR A 11 -23.39 -1.41 3.19
C TYR A 11 -22.75 -0.37 4.12
N GLU A 12 -23.22 -0.23 5.36
CA GLU A 12 -22.68 0.76 6.31
C GLU A 12 -21.18 0.53 6.58
N THR A 13 -20.78 -0.73 6.76
CA THR A 13 -19.37 -1.11 6.95
C THR A 13 -18.53 -0.85 5.69
N SER A 14 -19.10 -1.09 4.51
CA SER A 14 -18.41 -0.92 3.23
C SER A 14 -18.24 0.55 2.87
N VAL A 15 -19.18 1.42 3.24
CA VAL A 15 -19.09 2.88 3.04
C VAL A 15 -18.01 3.51 3.91
N MET A 16 -17.76 2.95 5.10
CA MET A 16 -16.66 3.38 5.97
C MET A 16 -15.27 3.02 5.42
N VAL A 17 -15.19 2.09 4.46
CA VAL A 17 -13.94 1.84 3.74
C VAL A 17 -13.72 3.02 2.81
N GLY A 18 -12.85 3.95 3.24
CA GLY A 18 -12.44 5.07 2.41
C GLY A 18 -11.97 4.55 1.06
N GLU A 19 -12.61 5.01 -0.02
CA GLU A 19 -12.19 4.63 -1.36
C GLU A 19 -10.71 4.94 -1.53
N PRO A 20 -9.95 4.02 -2.13
CA PRO A 20 -8.52 4.14 -2.11
C PRO A 20 -8.13 5.31 -3.00
N CYS A 21 -7.62 6.35 -2.35
CA CYS A 21 -7.05 7.54 -2.97
C CYS A 21 -6.11 7.09 -4.10
N SER A 22 -6.54 7.34 -5.34
CA SER A 22 -5.74 7.20 -6.56
C SER A 22 -5.23 5.77 -6.89
N ILE A 23 -6.02 4.69 -6.70
CA ILE A 23 -5.67 3.40 -7.35
C ILE A 23 -5.64 3.55 -8.87
N ALA A 24 -6.57 4.34 -9.41
CA ALA A 24 -6.60 4.69 -10.81
C ALA A 24 -6.62 6.23 -10.93
N PRO A 25 -5.54 6.86 -11.43
CA PRO A 25 -5.49 8.30 -11.65
C PRO A 25 -6.39 8.77 -12.81
N SER A 26 -7.08 7.84 -13.47
CA SER A 26 -7.89 8.07 -14.67
C SER A 26 -9.26 7.39 -14.59
N ARG A 27 -10.12 7.65 -15.58
CA ARG A 27 -11.47 7.08 -15.65
C ARG A 27 -11.40 5.55 -15.66
N VAL A 28 -11.83 4.94 -14.56
CA VAL A 28 -11.90 3.47 -14.45
C VAL A 28 -12.81 2.90 -15.53
N ARG A 29 -12.32 1.89 -16.24
CA ARG A 29 -13.05 1.22 -17.31
C ARG A 29 -14.12 0.31 -16.68
N THR A 30 -15.39 0.70 -16.78
CA THR A 30 -16.52 -0.04 -16.17
C THR A 30 -17.17 -1.07 -17.09
N LYS A 31 -16.69 -1.20 -18.33
CA LYS A 31 -17.20 -2.14 -19.35
C LYS A 31 -16.04 -2.70 -20.17
N VAL A 32 -16.13 -3.98 -20.52
CA VAL A 32 -15.14 -4.72 -21.30
C VAL A 32 -15.85 -5.75 -22.17
N THR A 33 -15.38 -6.01 -23.39
CA THR A 33 -15.91 -7.11 -24.22
C THR A 33 -15.32 -8.45 -23.77
N VAL A 34 -15.92 -9.56 -24.19
CA VAL A 34 -15.41 -10.90 -23.85
C VAL A 34 -14.02 -11.12 -24.46
N GLU A 35 -13.80 -10.60 -25.67
CA GLU A 35 -12.54 -10.70 -26.41
C GLU A 35 -11.42 -9.95 -25.68
N GLU A 36 -11.69 -8.73 -25.23
CA GLU A 36 -10.74 -7.94 -24.45
C GLU A 36 -10.47 -8.56 -23.07
N LEU A 37 -11.49 -9.11 -22.41
CA LEU A 37 -11.30 -9.80 -21.14
C LEU A 37 -10.36 -11.00 -21.33
N ARG A 38 -10.57 -11.80 -22.39
CA ARG A 38 -9.70 -12.94 -22.71
C ARG A 38 -8.27 -12.50 -23.00
N SER A 39 -8.06 -11.41 -23.74
CA SER A 39 -6.71 -10.94 -24.07
C SER A 39 -5.94 -10.47 -22.84
N GLU A 40 -6.60 -9.81 -21.88
CA GLU A 40 -5.98 -9.45 -20.60
C GLU A 40 -5.63 -10.68 -19.76
N PHE A 41 -6.52 -11.69 -19.71
CA PHE A 41 -6.25 -12.94 -18.97
C PHE A 41 -5.08 -13.74 -19.56
N MET A 42 -4.88 -13.71 -20.88
CA MET A 42 -3.74 -14.36 -21.54
C MET A 42 -2.37 -13.75 -21.16
N LYS A 43 -2.34 -12.54 -20.57
CA LYS A 43 -1.11 -11.93 -20.05
C LYS A 43 -0.68 -12.53 -18.71
N LEU A 44 -1.57 -13.26 -18.03
CA LEU A 44 -1.26 -13.90 -16.76
C LEU A 44 -0.43 -15.17 -17.02
N PRO A 45 0.60 -15.44 -16.20
CA PRO A 45 1.34 -16.69 -16.29
C PRO A 45 0.41 -17.89 -16.05
N GLU A 46 0.50 -18.93 -16.89
CA GLU A 46 -0.31 -20.15 -16.71
C GLU A 46 -0.03 -20.84 -15.37
N ASP A 47 1.19 -20.69 -14.84
CA ASP A 47 1.62 -21.27 -13.58
C ASP A 47 1.27 -20.40 -12.36
N LEU A 48 0.61 -19.24 -12.54
CA LEU A 48 0.35 -18.28 -11.48
C LEU A 48 -0.33 -18.95 -10.28
N VAL A 49 -1.39 -19.74 -10.52
CA VAL A 49 -2.12 -20.45 -9.47
C VAL A 49 -1.20 -21.42 -8.72
N ILE A 50 -0.42 -22.21 -9.44
CA ILE A 50 0.50 -23.20 -8.86
C ILE A 50 1.59 -22.49 -8.05
N LYS A 51 2.15 -21.40 -8.57
CA LYS A 51 3.16 -20.58 -7.89
C LYS A 51 2.60 -19.96 -6.61
N THR A 52 1.37 -19.44 -6.63
CA THR A 52 0.69 -18.93 -5.44
C THR A 52 0.44 -20.05 -4.42
N LEU A 53 0.02 -21.24 -4.86
CA LEU A 53 -0.17 -22.39 -3.96
C LEU A 53 1.13 -22.84 -3.28
N LYS A 54 2.30 -22.71 -3.95
CA LYS A 54 3.61 -22.99 -3.33
C LYS A 54 3.95 -22.04 -2.17
N THR A 55 3.35 -20.85 -2.13
CA THR A 55 3.54 -19.88 -1.04
C THR A 55 2.52 -20.03 0.09
N LEU A 56 1.59 -20.98 -0.03
CA LEU A 56 0.54 -21.21 0.96
C LEU A 56 1.16 -21.71 2.27
N ARG A 57 0.82 -21.04 3.38
CA ARG A 57 1.21 -21.44 4.74
C ARG A 57 0.00 -22.03 5.44
N VAL A 58 0.12 -23.26 5.92
CA VAL A 58 -0.87 -23.88 6.82
C VAL A 58 -0.40 -23.65 8.25
N LEU A 59 -1.23 -22.95 9.04
CA LEU A 59 -0.93 -22.63 10.43
C LEU A 59 -1.89 -23.42 11.33
N GLU A 60 -1.36 -24.09 12.35
CA GLU A 60 -2.16 -24.79 13.34
C GLU A 60 -2.46 -23.86 14.51
N VAL A 61 -3.73 -23.48 14.66
CA VAL A 61 -4.18 -22.40 15.55
C VAL A 61 -3.73 -22.56 17.01
N ARG A 62 -3.56 -23.80 17.50
CA ARG A 62 -3.23 -24.07 18.91
C ARG A 62 -1.74 -24.05 19.23
N THR A 63 -0.90 -24.27 18.22
CA THR A 63 0.55 -24.47 18.36
C THR A 63 1.34 -23.35 17.70
N SER A 64 0.72 -22.57 16.81
CA SER A 64 1.34 -21.40 16.18
C SER A 64 1.48 -20.27 17.19
N SER A 65 2.67 -19.64 17.23
CA SER A 65 2.90 -18.43 18.00
C SER A 65 2.39 -17.19 17.26
N LEU A 66 2.28 -16.06 17.98
CA LEU A 66 1.95 -14.77 17.34
C LEU A 66 2.97 -14.41 16.26
N ASP A 67 4.25 -14.76 16.44
CA ASP A 67 5.31 -14.50 15.46
C ASP A 67 5.19 -15.38 14.19
N ASP A 68 4.49 -16.51 14.28
CA ASP A 68 4.21 -17.39 13.13
C ASP A 68 3.05 -16.88 12.27
N VAL A 69 2.05 -16.27 12.92
CA VAL A 69 0.79 -15.80 12.33
C VAL A 69 0.90 -14.36 11.85
N VAL A 70 1.52 -13.51 12.67
CA VAL A 70 1.85 -12.13 12.33
C VAL A 70 3.14 -12.24 11.54
N PRO A 71 3.14 -12.01 10.22
CA PRO A 71 4.40 -11.88 9.52
C PRO A 71 5.15 -10.76 10.24
N ASP A 72 6.26 -11.13 10.87
CA ASP A 72 7.22 -10.20 11.43
C ASP A 72 7.37 -9.01 10.45
N LYS A 73 7.25 -7.78 10.98
CA LYS A 73 7.20 -6.48 10.28
C LYS A 73 5.81 -6.01 9.82
N THR A 74 5.07 -5.34 10.71
CA THR A 74 4.02 -4.40 10.28
C THR A 74 4.58 -3.46 9.20
N VAL A 75 3.98 -3.45 8.01
CA VAL A 75 4.36 -2.51 6.93
C VAL A 75 3.99 -1.10 7.31
N VAL A 76 2.90 -0.96 8.06
CA VAL A 76 2.36 0.32 8.51
C VAL A 76 2.95 0.67 9.88
N ILE A 77 3.38 1.92 10.05
CA ILE A 77 3.83 2.46 11.33
C ILE A 77 3.11 3.77 11.64
N GLU A 78 3.02 4.08 12.93
CA GLU A 78 2.35 5.29 13.43
C GLU A 78 3.32 6.35 13.96
N TYR A 79 4.62 6.14 13.81
CA TYR A 79 5.66 7.07 14.24
C TYR A 79 6.77 7.10 13.18
N ILE A 80 7.57 8.16 13.16
CA ILE A 80 8.75 8.27 12.30
C ILE A 80 9.98 8.06 13.19
N PRO A 81 10.80 7.02 12.98
CA PRO A 81 12.07 6.86 13.69
C PRO A 81 13.01 8.03 13.41
N GLU A 82 13.83 8.43 14.39
CA GLU A 82 14.70 9.62 14.30
C GLU A 82 15.64 9.61 13.08
N ASP A 83 16.21 8.45 12.73
CA ASP A 83 17.14 8.29 11.60
C ASP A 83 16.45 7.80 10.31
N ALA A 84 15.13 7.89 10.23
CA ALA A 84 14.39 7.45 9.05
C ALA A 84 14.46 8.50 7.92
N VAL A 85 14.60 8.01 6.69
CA VAL A 85 14.39 8.83 5.49
C VAL A 85 12.91 8.81 5.16
N VAL A 86 12.28 9.98 5.27
CA VAL A 86 10.86 10.14 4.96
C VAL A 86 10.70 10.45 3.47
N ILE A 87 9.82 9.73 2.79
CA ILE A 87 9.62 9.85 1.33
C ILE A 87 8.16 10.18 1.03
N ASP A 88 7.94 11.27 0.31
CA ASP A 88 6.63 11.70 -0.17
C ASP A 88 6.37 11.14 -1.58
N LEU A 89 5.29 10.37 -1.72
CA LEU A 89 4.87 9.76 -2.99
C LEU A 89 3.85 10.60 -3.76
N ARG A 90 3.37 11.72 -3.22
CA ARG A 90 2.38 12.59 -3.89
C ARG A 90 3.01 13.29 -5.11
N ASP A 91 2.17 13.95 -5.89
CA ASP A 91 2.66 14.82 -6.97
C ASP A 91 3.48 16.01 -6.42
N LEU A 92 4.20 16.67 -7.32
CA LEU A 92 5.11 17.76 -6.96
C LEU A 92 4.36 18.96 -6.37
N ASP A 93 3.17 19.28 -6.88
CA ASP A 93 2.39 20.43 -6.40
C ASP A 93 1.95 20.22 -4.95
N ALA A 94 1.43 19.04 -4.61
CA ALA A 94 1.04 18.68 -3.25
C ALA A 94 2.22 18.62 -2.28
N TYR A 95 3.42 18.21 -2.76
CA TYR A 95 4.66 18.24 -1.99
C TYR A 95 5.11 19.69 -1.72
N LEU A 96 5.06 20.57 -2.72
CA LEU A 96 5.46 21.97 -2.59
C LEU A 96 4.50 22.77 -1.69
N GLU A 97 3.19 22.48 -1.74
CA GLU A 97 2.21 23.11 -0.85
C GLU A 97 2.50 22.79 0.62
N TRP A 98 2.77 21.51 0.91
CA TRP A 98 3.17 21.07 2.24
C TRP A 98 3.76 19.66 2.17
N HIS A 99 4.86 19.42 2.88
CA HIS A 99 5.41 18.08 3.10
C HIS A 99 5.92 17.94 4.54
N TYR A 100 6.12 16.70 4.99
CA TYR A 100 6.74 16.46 6.29
C TYR A 100 8.15 17.06 6.33
N PRO A 101 8.57 17.74 7.40
CA PRO A 101 9.88 18.38 7.46
C PRO A 101 11.04 17.43 7.13
N GLY A 102 11.84 17.80 6.12
CA GLY A 102 12.97 16.99 5.65
C GLY A 102 12.59 15.77 4.80
N ALA A 103 11.31 15.60 4.44
CA ALA A 103 10.91 14.55 3.50
C ALA A 103 11.50 14.80 2.11
N LEU A 104 11.84 13.71 1.41
CA LEU A 104 12.29 13.73 0.03
C LEU A 104 11.13 13.37 -0.90
N HIS A 105 10.98 14.09 -2.01
CA HIS A 105 10.01 13.75 -3.04
C HIS A 105 10.47 12.53 -3.85
N TYR A 106 9.59 11.55 -4.07
CA TYR A 106 9.92 10.24 -4.65
C TYR A 106 10.57 10.30 -6.04
N GLU A 107 10.31 11.32 -6.84
CA GLU A 107 10.91 11.43 -8.19
C GLU A 107 12.36 11.93 -8.13
N ASN A 108 12.78 12.53 -7.02
CA ASN A 108 14.09 13.16 -6.84
C ASN A 108 15.06 12.32 -5.99
N ILE A 109 14.75 11.04 -5.73
CA ILE A 109 15.57 10.17 -4.88
C ILE A 109 16.28 9.08 -5.67
N ASN A 110 17.52 8.79 -5.27
CA ASN A 110 18.23 7.56 -5.66
C ASN A 110 18.02 6.49 -4.58
N LEU A 111 17.02 5.63 -4.77
CA LEU A 111 16.66 4.58 -3.81
C LEU A 111 17.82 3.64 -3.46
N GLU A 112 18.67 3.28 -4.44
CA GLU A 112 19.78 2.36 -4.20
C GLU A 112 20.81 2.92 -3.19
N GLY A 113 20.97 4.24 -3.13
CA GLY A 113 21.82 4.91 -2.15
C GLY A 113 21.28 4.88 -0.71
N LEU A 114 20.04 4.42 -0.52
CA LEU A 114 19.34 4.40 0.77
C LEU A 114 19.12 2.99 1.33
N ARG A 115 19.82 1.99 0.79
CA ARG A 115 19.60 0.57 1.12
C ARG A 115 19.75 0.23 2.60
N ASP A 116 20.69 0.90 3.28
CA ASP A 116 20.98 0.72 4.70
C ASP A 116 20.14 1.62 5.62
N LYS A 117 19.26 2.45 5.04
CA LYS A 117 18.41 3.38 5.79
C LYS A 117 17.03 2.79 6.05
N THR A 118 16.39 3.25 7.13
CA THR A 118 14.97 2.99 7.35
C THR A 118 14.17 3.98 6.52
N LEU A 119 13.33 3.49 5.61
CA LEU A 119 12.49 4.33 4.75
C LEU A 119 11.07 4.40 5.31
N VAL A 120 10.50 5.60 5.41
CA VAL A 120 9.10 5.80 5.80
C VAL A 120 8.41 6.57 4.69
N LEU A 121 7.55 5.88 3.95
CA LEU A 121 6.83 6.42 2.82
C LEU A 121 5.45 6.91 3.25
N TYR A 122 5.00 8.01 2.65
CA TYR A 122 3.61 8.44 2.76
C TYR A 122 3.08 8.95 1.42
N CYS A 123 1.77 8.82 1.23
CA CYS A 123 1.01 9.50 0.17
C CYS A 123 -0.10 10.32 0.86
N ASP A 124 -1.20 10.65 0.18
CA ASP A 124 -2.29 11.42 0.81
C ASP A 124 -2.86 10.74 2.05
N ARG A 125 -3.22 9.45 1.94
CA ARG A 125 -3.92 8.68 3.00
C ARG A 125 -3.25 7.37 3.41
N GLY A 126 -2.08 7.04 2.85
CA GLY A 126 -1.31 5.84 3.22
C GLY A 126 -1.49 4.60 2.33
N ASN A 127 -2.44 4.62 1.38
CA ASN A 127 -2.73 3.45 0.53
C ASN A 127 -1.62 3.16 -0.49
N ARG A 128 -1.19 4.18 -1.24
CA ARG A 128 -0.12 4.02 -2.25
C ARG A 128 1.23 3.75 -1.60
N SER A 129 1.52 4.40 -0.46
CA SER A 129 2.73 4.15 0.33
C SER A 129 2.80 2.74 0.90
N TYR A 130 1.66 2.13 1.25
CA TYR A 130 1.63 0.74 1.68
C TYR A 130 2.11 -0.22 0.59
N ILE A 131 1.58 -0.07 -0.62
CA ILE A 131 1.96 -0.91 -1.78
C ILE A 131 3.43 -0.70 -2.13
N GLU A 132 3.91 0.55 -2.16
CA GLU A 132 5.31 0.83 -2.47
C GLU A 132 6.26 0.32 -1.38
N ALA A 133 5.89 0.43 -0.09
CA ALA A 133 6.68 -0.14 1.00
C ALA A 133 6.80 -1.66 0.91
N LEU A 134 5.74 -2.38 0.54
CA LEU A 134 5.79 -3.82 0.27
C LEU A 134 6.77 -4.13 -0.87
N ARG A 135 6.65 -3.41 -1.99
CA ARG A 135 7.53 -3.60 -3.16
C ARG A 135 9.00 -3.35 -2.83
N LEU A 136 9.29 -2.33 -2.01
CA LEU A 136 10.65 -2.04 -1.55
C LEU A 136 11.16 -3.14 -0.60
N ARG A 137 10.32 -3.67 0.29
CA ARG A 137 10.69 -4.80 1.15
C ARG A 137 11.01 -6.07 0.36
N GLU A 138 10.25 -6.37 -0.70
CA GLU A 138 10.56 -7.48 -1.61
C GLU A 138 11.94 -7.34 -2.26
N LYS A 139 12.40 -6.11 -2.48
CA LYS A 139 13.75 -5.79 -2.98
C LYS A 139 14.82 -5.76 -1.87
N GLY A 140 14.44 -5.98 -0.61
CA GLY A 140 15.34 -6.03 0.54
C GLY A 140 15.54 -4.72 1.29
N PHE A 141 14.74 -3.68 1.02
CA PHE A 141 14.80 -2.42 1.78
C PHE A 141 14.07 -2.52 3.12
N LYS A 142 14.54 -1.75 4.11
CA LYS A 142 13.82 -1.54 5.37
C LYS A 142 12.80 -0.41 5.21
N ALA A 143 11.70 -0.69 4.50
CA ALA A 143 10.66 0.29 4.18
C ALA A 143 9.38 0.14 5.01
N TYR A 144 8.70 1.24 5.29
CA TYR A 144 7.42 1.28 6.01
C TYR A 144 6.49 2.32 5.37
N SER A 145 5.19 2.18 5.57
CA SER A 145 4.18 3.16 5.20
C SER A 145 3.69 3.87 6.46
N PHE A 146 3.59 5.20 6.42
CA PHE A 146 3.01 5.95 7.53
C PHE A 146 1.48 5.87 7.52
N ILE A 147 0.88 5.61 8.69
CA ILE A 147 -0.57 5.48 8.81
C ILE A 147 -1.30 6.80 8.53
N GLY A 148 -2.31 6.76 7.66
CA GLY A 148 -3.13 7.93 7.32
C GLY A 148 -2.43 9.01 6.50
N GLY A 149 -1.21 8.75 6.01
CA GLY A 149 -0.52 9.59 5.04
C GLY A 149 -0.22 11.02 5.51
N ALA A 150 -0.15 11.94 4.54
CA ALA A 150 0.13 13.36 4.73
C ALA A 150 -0.88 14.04 5.65
N GLU A 151 -2.17 13.67 5.57
CA GLU A 151 -3.22 14.24 6.41
C GLU A 151 -2.98 13.95 7.91
N SER A 152 -2.58 12.71 8.21
CA SER A 152 -2.24 12.27 9.57
C SER A 152 -0.96 12.94 10.08
N LEU A 153 0.06 13.05 9.24
CA LEU A 153 1.31 13.74 9.58
C LEU A 153 1.08 15.22 9.87
N LYS A 154 0.31 15.91 9.04
CA LYS A 154 -0.01 17.34 9.22
C LYS A 154 -0.69 17.58 10.55
N ARG A 155 -1.73 16.79 10.88
CA ARG A 155 -2.43 16.88 12.18
C ARG A 155 -1.55 16.64 13.42
N ARG A 156 -0.43 15.93 13.29
CA ARG A 156 0.48 15.66 14.41
C ARG A 156 1.52 16.77 14.61
N LEU A 157 1.72 17.60 13.60
CA LEU A 157 2.68 18.71 13.59
C LEU A 157 2.02 20.08 13.78
N THR A 158 0.68 20.13 13.75
CA THR A 158 -0.13 21.34 14.05
C THR A 158 -0.86 21.15 15.36
#